data_AF-A0AAT9LRK1-F1
#
_entry.id   AF-A0AAT9LRK1-F1
#
_cell.length_a   1.000
_cell.length_b   1.000
_cell.length_c   1.000
_cell.angle_alpha   90.00
_cell.angle_beta   90.00
_cell.angle_gamma   90.00
#
_symmetry.space_group_name_H-M   'P 1'
#
loop_
_entity.id
_entity.type
_entity.pdbx_description
1 polymer ?
#
loop_
_entity_poly.entity_id
_entity_poly.type
_entity_poly.pdbx_seq_one_letter_code
_entity_poly.pdbx_strand_id
1 'polypeptide(L)'
;MRALAAVLSIIFLLTGSAVAAAQPAWTSITWGPCPDNPPDSDCGTLAVPLDWNKPWGPTTTLAVARHKATDPAHRKGVLMVNPGGPGSSNAEFALFTGYFSPQVEADFDIVGVDERGTQGSSIIRCDFPTPEPSDDPTTPAEFEALRAYNQQVISQCRKDNSPIFDYANTAIGARDMDAVRRALGEQKISYNGISYGTLLGQQYAEMYGDHVRAMVLDSNMDHSVSLEKFITDRADTAEDVFTQFVKWCDTNETCVLHGQDVVAVWQQALQAAGQLDFRGIVFNTLYGPNFAAVAQMIADQAAGGHRVTPQFEYNYPSIRLATVCQDFSLRIKDFAQYSRLRAEELRHAPIMQGSPIGHDEATACIGIPGPPANPPHRLDLSHAPTILLMNSRHDPATSYAWALDIHRQAPGNTVLLTYEGTGHDVYTRSSCTRAVEDAYLLTLKAETGSCPEV
;
A
#
# COMPACT_ATOMS: atom_id res chain seq x y z
N MET A 1 -81.21 -38.89 -31.54
CA MET A 1 -80.18 -37.93 -32.00
C MET A 1 -79.51 -37.33 -30.78
N ARG A 2 -78.27 -37.71 -30.47
CA ARG A 2 -77.45 -37.12 -29.40
C ARG A 2 -76.18 -36.60 -30.05
N ALA A 3 -76.01 -35.28 -30.07
CA ALA A 3 -74.86 -34.60 -30.64
C ALA A 3 -73.71 -34.59 -29.60
N LEU A 4 -72.53 -35.06 -30.02
CA LEU A 4 -71.27 -34.92 -29.29
C LEU A 4 -70.60 -33.62 -29.72
N ALA A 5 -70.36 -32.70 -28.78
CA ALA A 5 -69.50 -31.55 -28.96
C ALA A 5 -68.08 -31.93 -28.49
N ALA A 6 -67.11 -31.84 -29.39
CA ALA A 6 -65.69 -32.01 -29.08
C ALA A 6 -65.10 -30.68 -28.60
N VAL A 7 -64.53 -30.67 -27.39
CA VAL A 7 -63.78 -29.53 -26.85
C VAL A 7 -62.30 -29.74 -27.22
N LEU A 8 -61.77 -28.91 -28.11
CA LEU A 8 -60.33 -28.83 -28.37
C LEU A 8 -59.65 -28.07 -27.22
N SER A 9 -58.79 -28.74 -26.47
CA SER A 9 -57.88 -28.11 -25.52
C SER A 9 -56.62 -27.64 -26.26
N ILE A 10 -56.41 -26.33 -26.33
CA ILE A 10 -55.17 -25.73 -26.84
C ILE A 10 -54.16 -25.72 -25.69
N ILE A 11 -53.11 -26.53 -25.81
CA ILE A 11 -51.95 -26.51 -24.91
C ILE A 11 -51.04 -25.37 -25.39
N PHE A 12 -50.97 -24.27 -24.63
CA PHE A 12 -49.95 -23.25 -24.81
C PHE A 12 -48.62 -23.79 -24.26
N LEU A 13 -47.72 -24.21 -25.15
CA LEU A 13 -46.32 -24.45 -24.83
C LEU A 13 -45.63 -23.10 -24.59
N LEU A 14 -45.57 -22.68 -23.33
CA LEU A 14 -44.65 -21.63 -22.89
C LEU A 14 -43.23 -22.20 -22.95
N THR A 15 -42.55 -22.02 -24.08
CA THR A 15 -41.10 -22.17 -24.15
C THR A 15 -40.48 -21.01 -23.37
N GLY A 16 -40.32 -21.20 -22.06
CA GLY A 16 -39.49 -20.34 -21.25
C GLY A 16 -38.06 -20.45 -21.74
N SER A 17 -37.62 -19.49 -22.55
CA SER A 17 -36.21 -19.24 -22.79
C SER A 17 -35.60 -18.88 -21.43
N ALA A 18 -35.08 -19.87 -20.72
CA ALA A 18 -34.17 -19.63 -19.63
C ALA A 18 -33.00 -18.84 -20.25
N VAL A 19 -32.93 -17.55 -19.97
CA VAL A 19 -31.72 -16.78 -20.21
C VAL A 19 -30.68 -17.46 -19.33
N ALA A 20 -29.80 -18.25 -19.95
CA ALA A 20 -28.62 -18.75 -19.26
C ALA A 20 -27.93 -17.50 -18.73
N ALA A 21 -27.95 -17.30 -17.42
CA ALA A 21 -27.12 -16.31 -16.78
C ALA A 21 -25.69 -16.66 -17.24
N ALA A 22 -25.09 -15.77 -18.04
CA ALA A 22 -23.69 -15.91 -18.40
C ALA A 22 -22.94 -16.10 -17.08
N GLN A 23 -21.93 -16.97 -17.06
CA GLN A 23 -21.08 -17.07 -15.88
C GLN A 23 -20.28 -15.75 -15.79
N PRO A 24 -20.05 -15.20 -14.59
CA PRO A 24 -19.16 -14.04 -14.43
C PRO A 24 -17.81 -14.32 -15.10
N ALA A 25 -17.25 -13.33 -15.79
CA ALA A 25 -16.09 -13.47 -16.67
C ALA A 25 -14.75 -13.57 -15.91
N TRP A 26 -14.66 -14.41 -14.89
CA TRP A 26 -13.39 -14.81 -14.26
C TRP A 26 -13.07 -16.27 -14.57
N THR A 27 -11.81 -16.56 -14.85
CA THR A 27 -11.35 -17.91 -15.22
C THR A 27 -10.70 -18.62 -14.03
N SER A 28 -10.27 -19.87 -14.19
CA SER A 28 -9.25 -20.44 -13.30
C SER A 28 -7.90 -19.73 -13.50
N ILE A 29 -7.01 -19.79 -12.50
CA ILE A 29 -5.63 -19.34 -12.68
C ILE A 29 -4.94 -20.28 -13.66
N THR A 30 -4.30 -19.70 -14.68
CA THR A 30 -3.47 -20.46 -15.63
C THR A 30 -2.05 -20.49 -15.11
N TRP A 31 -1.68 -21.59 -14.45
CA TRP A 31 -0.35 -21.77 -13.84
C TRP A 31 0.71 -22.24 -14.85
N GLY A 32 1.94 -21.82 -14.60
CA GLY A 32 3.16 -22.22 -15.29
C GLY A 32 4.39 -21.99 -14.40
N PRO A 33 5.60 -22.27 -14.91
CA PRO A 33 6.83 -22.01 -14.16
C PRO A 33 7.03 -20.50 -13.96
N CYS A 34 7.56 -20.10 -12.81
CA CYS A 34 8.03 -18.75 -12.58
C CYS A 34 9.32 -18.44 -13.37
N PRO A 35 9.58 -17.16 -13.71
CA PRO A 35 10.90 -16.72 -14.15
C PRO A 35 11.99 -17.20 -13.18
N ASP A 36 13.14 -17.63 -13.71
CA ASP A 36 14.28 -18.22 -12.97
C ASP A 36 13.96 -19.48 -12.15
N ASN A 37 12.71 -19.96 -12.19
CA ASN A 37 12.21 -21.19 -11.61
C ASN A 37 12.64 -21.41 -10.15
N PRO A 38 12.35 -20.48 -9.22
CA PRO A 38 12.63 -20.67 -7.80
C PRO A 38 11.97 -21.97 -7.30
N PRO A 39 12.58 -22.68 -6.34
CA PRO A 39 12.02 -23.91 -5.79
C PRO A 39 10.58 -23.72 -5.30
N ASP A 40 9.77 -24.77 -5.46
CA ASP A 40 8.40 -24.84 -4.94
C ASP A 40 7.48 -23.70 -5.37
N SER A 41 7.78 -23.04 -6.50
CA SER A 41 7.00 -21.91 -7.01
C SER A 41 6.14 -22.25 -8.24
N ASP A 42 5.01 -21.55 -8.38
CA ASP A 42 4.27 -21.44 -9.65
C ASP A 42 3.90 -19.98 -9.89
N CYS A 43 3.94 -19.55 -11.15
CA CYS A 43 3.46 -18.24 -11.59
C CYS A 43 2.32 -18.43 -12.57
N GLY A 44 1.37 -17.51 -12.58
CA GLY A 44 0.19 -17.65 -13.41
C GLY A 44 -0.55 -16.35 -13.60
N THR A 45 -1.64 -16.45 -14.35
CA THR A 45 -2.48 -15.30 -14.63
C THR A 45 -3.96 -15.61 -14.38
N LEU A 46 -4.70 -14.59 -13.96
CA LEU A 46 -6.13 -14.65 -13.76
C LEU A 46 -6.81 -13.53 -14.55
N ALA A 47 -7.74 -13.89 -15.44
CA ALA A 47 -8.61 -12.91 -16.06
C ALA A 47 -9.73 -12.50 -15.09
N VAL A 48 -9.95 -11.21 -14.92
CA VAL A 48 -11.02 -10.62 -14.11
C VAL A 48 -11.76 -9.54 -14.90
N PRO A 49 -13.02 -9.21 -14.58
CA PRO A 49 -13.71 -8.08 -15.18
C PRO A 49 -12.95 -6.77 -14.95
N LEU A 50 -12.78 -5.96 -16.00
CA LEU A 50 -12.19 -4.63 -15.88
C LEU A 50 -13.05 -3.73 -14.97
N ASP A 51 -14.36 -3.76 -15.15
CA ASP A 51 -15.32 -3.06 -14.29
C ASP A 51 -16.16 -4.08 -13.53
N TRP A 52 -15.97 -4.15 -12.21
CA TRP A 52 -16.75 -5.04 -11.34
C TRP A 52 -18.25 -4.72 -11.30
N ASN A 53 -18.66 -3.51 -11.68
CA ASN A 53 -20.08 -3.15 -11.85
C ASN A 53 -20.65 -3.62 -13.20
N LYS A 54 -19.77 -4.05 -14.12
CA LYS A 54 -20.12 -4.63 -15.43
C LYS A 54 -19.34 -5.94 -15.62
N PRO A 55 -19.63 -6.99 -14.82
CA PRO A 55 -18.86 -8.22 -14.78
C PRO A 55 -18.88 -9.04 -16.09
N TRP A 56 -19.73 -8.65 -17.03
CA TRP A 56 -19.88 -9.23 -18.38
C TRP A 56 -19.11 -8.46 -19.46
N GLY A 57 -18.43 -7.38 -19.07
CA GLY A 57 -17.73 -6.46 -19.97
C GLY A 57 -16.31 -6.91 -20.33
N PRO A 58 -15.46 -5.97 -20.78
CA PRO A 58 -14.04 -6.22 -20.99
C PRO A 58 -13.37 -6.78 -19.74
N THR A 59 -12.34 -7.60 -19.93
CA THR A 59 -11.52 -8.15 -18.85
C THR A 59 -10.15 -7.49 -18.81
N THR A 60 -9.49 -7.61 -17.66
CA THR A 60 -8.04 -7.40 -17.49
C THR A 60 -7.42 -8.66 -16.91
N THR A 61 -6.10 -8.75 -16.94
CA THR A 61 -5.34 -9.90 -16.44
C THR A 61 -4.51 -9.51 -15.25
N LEU A 62 -4.59 -10.29 -14.18
CA LEU A 62 -3.77 -10.17 -12.99
C LEU A 62 -2.63 -11.20 -13.06
N ALA A 63 -1.41 -10.79 -12.72
CA ALA A 63 -0.31 -11.69 -12.46
C ALA A 63 -0.39 -12.20 -11.01
N VAL A 64 -0.20 -13.51 -10.85
CA VAL A 64 -0.24 -14.22 -9.57
C VAL A 64 1.01 -15.07 -9.46
N ALA A 65 1.67 -15.04 -8.30
CA ALA A 65 2.72 -16.00 -7.97
C ALA A 65 2.37 -16.73 -6.68
N ARG A 66 2.85 -17.96 -6.56
CA ARG A 66 2.69 -18.81 -5.39
C ARG A 66 4.01 -19.48 -5.06
N HIS A 67 4.48 -19.32 -3.83
CA HIS A 67 5.40 -20.24 -3.19
C HIS A 67 4.57 -21.29 -2.41
N LYS A 68 4.74 -22.57 -2.73
CA LYS A 68 3.98 -23.66 -2.10
C LYS A 68 4.43 -23.86 -0.66
N ALA A 69 3.49 -24.26 0.19
CA ALA A 69 3.78 -24.72 1.54
C ALA A 69 4.86 -25.82 1.51
N THR A 70 5.91 -25.67 2.32
CA THR A 70 7.00 -26.66 2.35
C THR A 70 6.61 -27.96 3.08
N ASP A 71 5.50 -27.95 3.84
CA ASP A 71 4.85 -29.15 4.39
C ASP A 71 3.37 -29.25 3.94
N PRO A 72 3.12 -29.71 2.70
CA PRO A 72 1.77 -29.79 2.16
C PRO A 72 0.84 -30.74 2.94
N ALA A 73 1.37 -31.65 3.77
CA ALA A 73 0.56 -32.55 4.58
C ALA A 73 -0.11 -31.83 5.77
N HIS A 74 0.47 -30.73 6.24
CA HIS A 74 -0.04 -29.93 7.37
C HIS A 74 -0.47 -28.52 6.98
N ARG A 75 -0.52 -28.23 5.67
CA ARG A 75 -0.97 -26.95 5.10
C ARG A 75 -2.27 -26.43 5.72
N LYS A 76 -2.22 -25.21 6.26
CA LYS A 76 -3.32 -24.47 6.88
C LYS A 76 -4.13 -23.62 5.90
N GLY A 77 -3.60 -23.31 4.72
CA GLY A 77 -4.28 -22.51 3.71
C GLY A 77 -3.34 -21.66 2.87
N VAL A 78 -3.88 -20.55 2.36
CA VAL A 78 -3.12 -19.49 1.68
C VAL A 78 -2.86 -18.33 2.63
N LEU A 79 -1.64 -17.79 2.59
CA LEU A 79 -1.28 -16.47 3.09
C LEU A 79 -1.04 -15.55 1.89
N MET A 80 -1.99 -14.65 1.61
CA MET A 80 -1.81 -13.62 0.60
C MET A 80 -0.96 -12.48 1.16
N VAL A 81 -0.01 -11.98 0.36
CA VAL A 81 0.98 -10.98 0.79
C VAL A 81 0.99 -9.75 -0.09
N ASN A 82 1.23 -8.58 0.52
CA ASN A 82 1.39 -7.30 -0.18
C ASN A 82 2.42 -6.44 0.59
N PRO A 83 3.60 -6.13 0.02
CA PRO A 83 4.63 -5.33 0.68
C PRO A 83 4.35 -3.82 0.63
N GLY A 84 3.27 -3.39 -0.04
CA GLY A 84 2.87 -2.00 -0.17
C GLY A 84 3.51 -1.26 -1.35
N GLY A 85 3.88 -0.01 -1.11
CA GLY A 85 4.18 0.99 -2.15
C GLY A 85 3.14 2.12 -2.10
N PRO A 86 2.14 2.18 -3.02
CA PRO A 86 1.77 1.16 -4.00
C PRO A 86 2.74 1.04 -5.18
N GLY A 87 2.64 -0.02 -5.99
CA GLY A 87 3.48 -0.21 -7.18
C GLY A 87 4.53 -1.32 -7.08
N SER A 88 4.76 -1.85 -5.87
CA SER A 88 5.59 -3.04 -5.67
C SER A 88 4.99 -4.27 -6.33
N SER A 89 5.82 -5.27 -6.64
CA SER A 89 5.31 -6.58 -7.07
C SER A 89 4.96 -7.43 -5.86
N ASN A 90 3.67 -7.72 -5.69
CA ASN A 90 3.21 -8.70 -4.71
C ASN A 90 3.65 -10.10 -5.14
N ALA A 91 3.65 -10.38 -6.45
CA ALA A 91 4.07 -11.65 -7.01
C ALA A 91 5.56 -11.94 -6.70
N GLU A 92 6.46 -10.98 -6.91
CA GLU A 92 7.89 -11.16 -6.54
C GLU A 92 8.05 -11.30 -5.02
N PHE A 93 7.31 -10.52 -4.22
CA PHE A 93 7.37 -10.62 -2.76
C PHE A 93 6.95 -12.00 -2.24
N ALA A 94 5.93 -12.62 -2.83
CA ALA A 94 5.50 -13.97 -2.47
C ALA A 94 6.54 -15.06 -2.76
N LEU A 95 7.51 -14.78 -3.65
CA LEU A 95 8.61 -15.69 -3.99
C LEU A 95 9.88 -15.41 -3.17
N PHE A 96 9.88 -14.35 -2.36
CA PHE A 96 11.02 -13.99 -1.52
C PHE A 96 11.07 -14.86 -0.25
N THR A 97 11.68 -16.04 -0.36
CA THR A 97 11.84 -16.99 0.74
C THR A 97 12.72 -16.44 1.86
N GLY A 98 12.39 -16.76 3.11
CA GLY A 98 13.13 -16.36 4.29
C GLY A 98 12.67 -15.03 4.91
N TYR A 99 11.65 -14.38 4.33
CA TYR A 99 10.96 -13.30 5.02
C TYR A 99 10.23 -13.86 6.24
N PHE A 100 9.33 -14.82 6.02
CA PHE A 100 8.56 -15.50 7.07
C PHE A 100 9.40 -16.57 7.79
N SER A 101 8.95 -16.95 8.99
CA SER A 101 9.58 -18.06 9.69
C SER A 101 9.38 -19.39 8.94
N PRO A 102 10.30 -20.36 9.12
CA PRO A 102 10.17 -21.67 8.47
C PRO A 102 8.84 -22.37 8.74
N GLN A 103 8.23 -22.14 9.92
CA GLN A 103 6.94 -22.75 10.24
C GLN A 103 5.78 -22.11 9.46
N VAL A 104 5.82 -20.80 9.23
CA VAL A 104 4.81 -20.12 8.38
C VAL A 104 4.96 -20.58 6.93
N GLU A 105 6.18 -20.66 6.40
CA GLU A 105 6.44 -21.18 5.05
C GLU A 105 6.12 -22.67 4.91
N ALA A 106 6.17 -23.45 5.99
CA ALA A 106 5.74 -24.84 6.00
C ALA A 106 4.22 -24.99 5.95
N ASP A 107 3.48 -24.12 6.64
CA ASP A 107 2.05 -24.28 6.82
C ASP A 107 1.20 -23.51 5.79
N PHE A 108 1.76 -22.57 5.03
CA PHE A 108 1.00 -21.75 4.07
C PHE A 108 1.57 -21.79 2.65
N ASP A 109 0.67 -21.84 1.67
CA ASP A 109 1.02 -21.34 0.35
C ASP A 109 1.09 -19.81 0.45
N ILE A 110 2.24 -19.24 0.15
CA ILE A 110 2.43 -17.78 0.10
C ILE A 110 2.05 -17.31 -1.29
N VAL A 111 1.07 -16.42 -1.40
CA VAL A 111 0.52 -15.99 -2.69
C VAL A 111 0.58 -14.47 -2.83
N GLY A 112 1.10 -14.02 -3.96
CA GLY A 112 1.18 -12.61 -4.33
C GLY A 112 0.32 -12.34 -5.55
N VAL A 113 -0.43 -11.24 -5.53
CA VAL A 113 -1.26 -10.79 -6.66
C VAL A 113 -0.84 -9.38 -7.02
N ASP A 114 -0.17 -9.18 -8.13
CA ASP A 114 0.16 -7.83 -8.58
C ASP A 114 -1.15 -7.06 -8.82
N GLU A 115 -1.31 -5.93 -8.13
CA GLU A 115 -2.49 -5.09 -8.26
C GLU A 115 -2.54 -4.46 -9.66
N ARG A 116 -3.74 -4.09 -10.12
CA ARG A 116 -3.90 -3.45 -11.43
C ARG A 116 -3.03 -2.21 -11.55
N GLY A 117 -2.31 -2.09 -12.65
CA GLY A 117 -1.38 -0.99 -12.88
C GLY A 117 0.00 -1.22 -12.28
N THR A 118 0.26 -2.37 -11.67
CA THR A 118 1.57 -2.75 -11.14
C THR A 118 2.12 -3.92 -11.96
N GLN A 119 3.42 -3.87 -12.28
CA GLN A 119 4.22 -5.04 -12.65
C GLN A 119 3.56 -5.98 -13.68
N GLY A 120 3.31 -7.24 -13.32
CA GLY A 120 2.71 -8.23 -14.22
C GLY A 120 1.23 -7.96 -14.58
N SER A 121 0.59 -6.98 -13.94
CA SER A 121 -0.83 -6.65 -14.04
C SER A 121 -1.07 -5.32 -14.77
N SER A 122 -0.56 -5.21 -15.99
CA SER A 122 -0.67 -4.01 -16.85
C SER A 122 -0.02 -2.76 -16.26
N ILE A 123 1.30 -2.82 -16.00
CA ILE A 123 2.08 -1.74 -15.38
C ILE A 123 1.77 -0.35 -15.96
N ILE A 124 1.39 0.60 -15.09
CA ILE A 124 1.18 2.00 -15.45
C ILE A 124 2.53 2.70 -15.51
N ARG A 125 2.81 3.33 -16.65
CA ARG A 125 3.99 4.19 -16.85
C ARG A 125 3.54 5.53 -17.40
N CYS A 126 3.88 6.59 -16.69
CA CYS A 126 3.61 7.96 -17.07
C CYS A 126 4.89 8.64 -17.57
N ASP A 127 4.75 9.53 -18.55
CA ASP A 127 5.81 10.45 -18.93
C ASP A 127 5.70 11.74 -18.10
N PHE A 128 6.84 12.22 -17.59
CA PHE A 128 6.95 13.46 -16.81
C PHE A 128 7.77 14.48 -17.62
N PRO A 129 7.14 15.50 -18.24
CA PRO A 129 7.84 16.49 -19.06
C PRO A 129 8.81 17.33 -18.22
N THR A 130 9.97 17.66 -18.78
CA THR A 130 10.97 18.53 -18.14
C THR A 130 11.03 19.92 -18.76
N PRO A 131 11.30 20.99 -17.99
CA PRO A 131 11.52 20.99 -16.55
C PRO A 131 10.19 20.82 -15.78
N GLU A 132 10.25 20.07 -14.68
CA GLU A 132 9.12 19.97 -13.74
C GLU A 132 9.03 21.27 -12.91
N PRO A 133 7.83 21.82 -12.67
CA PRO A 133 7.65 22.86 -11.67
C PRO A 133 8.03 22.37 -10.28
N SER A 134 8.42 23.29 -9.39
CA SER A 134 8.60 22.98 -7.96
C SER A 134 7.31 22.39 -7.38
N ASP A 135 7.44 21.31 -6.61
CA ASP A 135 6.37 20.76 -5.79
C ASP A 135 6.03 21.64 -4.59
N ASP A 136 6.93 22.55 -4.21
CA ASP A 136 6.73 23.58 -3.16
C ASP A 136 6.50 25.00 -3.76
N PRO A 137 5.32 25.31 -4.34
CA PRO A 137 5.05 26.64 -4.89
C PRO A 137 4.93 27.70 -3.79
N THR A 138 5.59 28.84 -3.96
CA THR A 138 5.61 29.96 -3.00
C THR A 138 4.71 31.12 -3.41
N THR A 139 4.16 31.08 -4.63
CA THR A 139 3.25 32.10 -5.16
C THR A 139 2.02 31.49 -5.84
N PRO A 140 0.92 32.25 -5.98
CA PRO A 140 -0.23 31.80 -6.77
C PRO A 140 0.14 31.41 -8.21
N ALA A 141 1.10 32.10 -8.84
CA ALA A 141 1.52 31.80 -10.20
C ALA A 141 2.27 30.47 -10.30
N GLU A 142 3.14 30.16 -9.33
CA GLU A 142 3.84 28.87 -9.26
C GLU A 142 2.86 27.73 -8.98
N PHE A 143 1.88 27.93 -8.09
CA PHE A 143 0.84 26.93 -7.84
C PHE A 143 -0.01 26.64 -9.07
N GLU A 144 -0.36 27.67 -9.83
CA GLU A 144 -1.09 27.50 -11.09
C GLU A 144 -0.25 26.78 -12.16
N ALA A 145 1.06 27.03 -12.21
CA ALA A 145 1.98 26.30 -13.07
C ALA A 145 2.06 24.81 -12.69
N LEU A 146 2.21 24.50 -11.41
CA LEU A 146 2.19 23.12 -10.89
C LEU A 146 0.86 22.43 -11.19
N ARG A 147 -0.27 23.12 -10.95
CA ARG A 147 -1.61 22.59 -11.26
C ARG A 147 -1.77 22.27 -12.74
N ALA A 148 -1.37 23.17 -13.63
CA ALA A 148 -1.45 22.96 -15.07
C ALA A 148 -0.55 21.80 -15.52
N TYR A 149 0.66 21.71 -14.96
CA TYR A 149 1.59 20.61 -15.21
C TYR A 149 1.00 19.26 -14.79
N ASN A 150 0.49 19.15 -13.56
CA ASN A 150 -0.10 17.91 -13.05
C ASN A 150 -1.32 17.50 -13.88
N GLN A 151 -2.18 18.45 -14.27
CA GLN A 151 -3.31 18.16 -15.16
C GLN A 151 -2.87 17.61 -16.51
N GLN A 152 -1.80 18.14 -17.08
CA GLN A 152 -1.21 17.63 -18.32
C GLN A 152 -0.67 16.20 -18.13
N VAL A 153 0.14 15.97 -17.08
CA VAL A 153 0.73 14.66 -16.78
C VAL A 153 -0.35 13.61 -16.55
N ILE A 154 -1.34 13.89 -15.69
CA ILE A 154 -2.41 12.95 -15.38
C ILE A 154 -3.28 12.68 -16.61
N SER A 155 -3.62 13.71 -17.39
CA SER A 155 -4.41 13.52 -18.60
C SER A 155 -3.68 12.67 -19.64
N GLN A 156 -2.38 12.89 -19.82
CA GLN A 156 -1.57 12.14 -20.77
C GLN A 156 -1.34 10.71 -20.27
N CYS A 157 -0.98 10.54 -19.00
CA CYS A 157 -0.81 9.22 -18.39
C CYS A 157 -2.09 8.39 -18.43
N ARG A 158 -3.24 8.97 -18.10
CA ARG A 158 -4.54 8.29 -18.22
C ARG A 158 -4.82 7.84 -19.65
N LYS A 159 -4.49 8.67 -20.65
CA LYS A 159 -4.69 8.35 -22.07
C LYS A 159 -3.80 7.17 -22.50
N ASP A 160 -2.54 7.17 -22.09
CA ASP A 160 -1.55 6.16 -22.49
C ASP A 160 -1.76 4.83 -21.77
N ASN A 161 -2.34 4.87 -20.57
CA ASN A 161 -2.61 3.71 -19.73
C ASN A 161 -4.11 3.37 -19.66
N SER A 162 -4.92 3.87 -20.60
CA SER A 162 -6.34 3.53 -20.67
C SER A 162 -6.51 2.08 -21.15
N PRO A 163 -7.45 1.29 -20.56
CA PRO A 163 -8.38 1.70 -19.52
C PRO A 163 -7.87 1.53 -18.09
N ILE A 164 -6.74 0.86 -17.86
CA ILE A 164 -6.35 0.39 -16.52
C ILE A 164 -6.19 1.52 -15.49
N PHE A 165 -5.77 2.72 -15.93
CA PHE A 165 -5.62 3.90 -15.07
C PHE A 165 -6.87 4.21 -14.24
N ASP A 166 -8.07 4.02 -14.81
CA ASP A 166 -9.33 4.34 -14.13
C ASP A 166 -9.80 3.22 -13.18
N TYR A 167 -9.10 2.07 -13.18
CA TYR A 167 -9.49 0.87 -12.45
C TYR A 167 -8.35 0.33 -11.56
N ALA A 168 -7.43 1.19 -11.12
CA ALA A 168 -6.26 0.83 -10.32
C ALA A 168 -6.35 1.22 -8.83
N ASN A 169 -7.53 1.70 -8.36
CA ASN A 169 -7.75 2.03 -6.95
C ASN A 169 -7.89 0.77 -6.07
N THR A 170 -7.62 0.90 -4.77
CA THR A 170 -7.58 -0.23 -3.84
C THR A 170 -8.91 -0.97 -3.70
N ALA A 171 -10.05 -0.30 -3.88
CA ALA A 171 -11.37 -0.93 -3.74
C ALA A 171 -11.63 -1.95 -4.84
N ILE A 172 -11.03 -1.74 -6.01
CA ILE A 172 -11.02 -2.73 -7.10
C ILE A 172 -10.05 -3.86 -6.78
N GLY A 173 -8.87 -3.55 -6.24
CA GLY A 173 -7.89 -4.53 -5.75
C GLY A 173 -8.49 -5.51 -4.73
N ALA A 174 -9.33 -5.05 -3.81
CA ALA A 174 -10.01 -5.92 -2.84
C ALA A 174 -10.96 -6.94 -3.52
N ARG A 175 -11.62 -6.55 -4.61
CA ARG A 175 -12.48 -7.45 -5.40
C ARG A 175 -11.66 -8.44 -6.23
N ASP A 176 -10.53 -7.99 -6.76
CA ASP A 176 -9.56 -8.83 -7.44
C ASP A 176 -8.98 -9.91 -6.51
N MET A 177 -8.63 -9.51 -5.28
CA MET A 177 -8.17 -10.41 -4.23
C MET A 177 -9.21 -11.50 -3.90
N ASP A 178 -10.51 -11.16 -3.84
CA ASP A 178 -11.56 -12.17 -3.65
C ASP A 178 -11.73 -13.10 -4.85
N ALA A 179 -11.54 -12.58 -6.07
CA ALA A 179 -11.54 -13.41 -7.28
C ALA A 179 -10.39 -14.41 -7.29
N VAL A 180 -9.18 -13.98 -6.89
CA VAL A 180 -8.02 -14.87 -6.74
C VAL A 180 -8.27 -15.92 -5.66
N ARG A 181 -8.82 -15.54 -4.49
CA ARG A 181 -9.22 -16.51 -3.45
C ARG A 181 -10.11 -17.61 -4.02
N ARG A 182 -11.16 -17.24 -4.76
CA ARG A 182 -12.08 -18.20 -5.39
C ARG A 182 -11.36 -19.09 -6.40
N ALA A 183 -10.49 -18.50 -7.22
CA ALA A 183 -9.75 -19.24 -8.24
C ALA A 183 -8.69 -20.20 -7.65
N LEU A 184 -8.21 -19.94 -6.44
CA LEU A 184 -7.39 -20.85 -5.63
C LEU A 184 -8.21 -21.97 -4.96
N GLY A 185 -9.55 -21.88 -4.98
CA GLY A 185 -10.44 -22.83 -4.31
C GLY A 185 -10.55 -22.64 -2.80
N GLU A 186 -10.07 -21.51 -2.27
CA GLU A 186 -10.05 -21.24 -0.83
C GLU A 186 -11.38 -20.65 -0.35
N GLN A 187 -11.94 -21.18 0.74
CA GLN A 187 -13.14 -20.59 1.35
C GLN A 187 -12.80 -19.30 2.10
N LYS A 188 -11.68 -19.32 2.83
CA LYS A 188 -11.10 -18.19 3.55
C LYS A 188 -9.61 -18.11 3.27
N ILE A 189 -9.05 -16.92 3.33
CA ILE A 189 -7.61 -16.68 3.20
C ILE A 189 -7.03 -16.05 4.45
N SER A 190 -5.73 -16.25 4.66
CA SER A 190 -4.95 -15.39 5.55
C SER A 190 -4.32 -14.26 4.72
N TYR A 191 -4.10 -13.10 5.33
CA TYR A 191 -3.50 -11.94 4.66
C TYR A 191 -2.43 -11.29 5.53
N ASN A 192 -1.29 -10.94 4.94
CA ASN A 192 -0.29 -10.04 5.52
C ASN A 192 -0.12 -8.85 4.55
N GLY A 193 -0.47 -7.66 5.01
CA GLY A 193 -0.30 -6.42 4.25
C GLY A 193 0.62 -5.49 5.01
N ILE A 194 1.58 -4.91 4.29
CA ILE A 194 2.57 -3.97 4.82
C ILE A 194 2.34 -2.62 4.16
N SER A 195 2.45 -1.53 4.93
CA SER A 195 2.41 -0.17 4.38
C SER A 195 1.09 0.09 3.63
N TYR A 196 1.15 0.51 2.36
CA TYR A 196 -0.04 0.65 1.51
C TYR A 196 -0.86 -0.64 1.36
N GLY A 197 -0.24 -1.82 1.48
CA GLY A 197 -0.95 -3.11 1.52
C GLY A 197 -1.93 -3.19 2.69
N THR A 198 -1.71 -2.44 3.77
CA THR A 198 -2.69 -2.37 4.87
C THR A 198 -4.02 -1.76 4.45
N LEU A 199 -4.03 -0.87 3.45
CA LEU A 199 -5.24 -0.31 2.88
C LEU A 199 -6.02 -1.38 2.09
N LEU A 200 -5.33 -2.21 1.31
CA LEU A 200 -5.94 -3.34 0.61
C LEU A 200 -6.56 -4.33 1.60
N GLY A 201 -5.83 -4.65 2.67
CA GLY A 201 -6.33 -5.51 3.75
C GLY A 201 -7.59 -4.95 4.41
N GLN A 202 -7.59 -3.67 4.76
CA GLN A 202 -8.77 -2.97 5.31
C GLN A 202 -9.97 -3.12 4.37
N GLN A 203 -9.84 -2.76 3.10
CA GLN A 203 -10.96 -2.79 2.16
C GLN A 203 -11.44 -4.21 1.85
N TYR A 204 -10.54 -5.19 1.86
CA TYR A 204 -10.93 -6.60 1.77
C TYR A 204 -11.73 -7.03 3.01
N ALA A 205 -11.32 -6.63 4.21
CA ALA A 205 -12.02 -6.97 5.44
C ALA A 205 -13.42 -6.33 5.51
N GLU A 206 -13.59 -5.10 5.02
CA GLU A 206 -14.89 -4.43 4.94
C GLU A 206 -15.84 -5.13 3.94
N MET A 207 -15.33 -5.50 2.77
CA MET A 207 -16.17 -6.11 1.72
C MET A 207 -16.41 -7.61 1.92
N TYR A 208 -15.42 -8.31 2.51
CA TYR A 208 -15.31 -9.77 2.51
C TYR A 208 -14.80 -10.31 3.85
N GLY A 209 -15.11 -9.66 4.97
CA GLY A 209 -14.65 -10.07 6.31
C GLY A 209 -14.93 -11.54 6.65
N ASP A 210 -16.07 -12.08 6.21
CA ASP A 210 -16.42 -13.49 6.38
C ASP A 210 -15.48 -14.46 5.63
N HIS A 211 -14.76 -13.97 4.61
CA HIS A 211 -13.75 -14.71 3.84
C HIS A 211 -12.33 -14.56 4.42
N VAL A 212 -12.16 -13.87 5.54
CA VAL A 212 -10.87 -13.75 6.24
C VAL A 212 -10.76 -14.85 7.31
N ARG A 213 -9.63 -15.58 7.29
CA ARG A 213 -9.21 -16.51 8.35
C ARG A 213 -8.38 -15.76 9.40
N ALA A 214 -7.33 -15.10 8.93
CA ALA A 214 -6.40 -14.30 9.73
C ALA A 214 -5.97 -13.10 8.87
N MET A 215 -5.73 -11.96 9.49
CA MET A 215 -5.22 -10.79 8.79
C MET A 215 -4.27 -10.02 9.71
N VAL A 216 -3.08 -9.74 9.18
CA VAL A 216 -2.04 -8.89 9.77
C VAL A 216 -1.91 -7.65 8.91
N LEU A 217 -1.96 -6.49 9.55
CA LEU A 217 -1.71 -5.20 8.93
C LEU A 217 -0.52 -4.56 9.66
N ASP A 218 0.63 -4.52 9.00
CA ASP A 218 1.88 -3.97 9.53
C ASP A 218 2.15 -2.60 8.90
N SER A 219 2.50 -1.59 9.70
CA SER A 219 2.74 -0.21 9.25
C SER A 219 1.50 0.39 8.56
N ASN A 220 0.54 0.82 9.38
CA ASN A 220 -0.86 0.97 8.99
C ASN A 220 -1.19 2.33 8.38
N MET A 221 -1.85 2.31 7.22
CA MET A 221 -2.51 3.47 6.59
C MET A 221 -3.93 3.66 7.13
N ASP A 222 -4.31 4.85 7.61
CA ASP A 222 -5.70 5.13 8.02
C ASP A 222 -6.51 5.73 6.86
N HIS A 223 -7.43 4.95 6.27
CA HIS A 223 -8.28 5.42 5.15
C HIS A 223 -9.29 6.49 5.55
N SER A 224 -9.47 6.78 6.84
CA SER A 224 -10.47 7.73 7.32
C SER A 224 -9.96 9.18 7.41
N VAL A 225 -8.66 9.40 7.20
CA VAL A 225 -8.04 10.71 7.46
C VAL A 225 -8.43 11.77 6.42
N SER A 226 -8.53 13.01 6.90
CA SER A 226 -8.67 14.18 6.04
C SER A 226 -7.34 14.52 5.37
N LEU A 227 -7.36 15.35 4.32
CA LEU A 227 -6.16 15.91 3.68
C LEU A 227 -5.19 16.57 4.69
N GLU A 228 -5.72 17.34 5.64
CA GLU A 228 -4.90 18.01 6.66
C GLU A 228 -4.22 17.00 7.59
N LYS A 229 -4.98 16.00 8.07
CA LYS A 229 -4.44 14.94 8.92
C LYS A 229 -3.44 14.05 8.17
N PHE A 230 -3.71 13.76 6.90
CA PHE A 230 -2.79 13.03 6.02
C PHE A 230 -1.42 13.71 5.94
N ILE A 231 -1.40 15.03 5.68
CA ILE A 231 -0.16 15.80 5.57
C ILE A 231 0.54 15.93 6.93
N THR A 232 -0.20 16.30 7.98
CA THR A 232 0.37 16.59 9.31
C THR A 232 0.88 15.33 10.01
N ASP A 233 0.15 14.21 9.97
CA ASP A 233 0.60 12.97 10.61
C ASP A 233 1.85 12.40 9.91
N ARG A 234 1.96 12.52 8.58
CA ARG A 234 3.17 12.13 7.81
C ARG A 234 4.35 13.05 8.08
N ALA A 235 4.10 14.33 8.36
CA ALA A 235 5.13 15.28 8.77
C ALA A 235 5.66 14.92 10.17
N ASP A 236 4.75 14.66 11.12
CA ASP A 236 5.11 14.22 12.47
C ASP A 236 5.98 12.97 12.46
N THR A 237 5.69 11.98 11.60
CA THR A 237 6.51 10.75 11.50
C THR A 237 7.92 11.01 10.96
N ALA A 238 8.04 11.84 9.93
CA ALA A 238 9.34 12.21 9.36
C ALA A 238 10.19 12.98 10.38
N GLU A 239 9.59 13.91 11.12
CA GLU A 239 10.28 14.67 12.16
C GLU A 239 10.67 13.78 13.36
N ASP A 240 9.78 12.89 13.79
CA ASP A 240 10.02 12.02 14.94
C ASP A 240 11.16 11.03 14.67
N VAL A 241 11.15 10.32 13.54
CA VAL A 241 12.24 9.38 13.21
C VAL A 241 13.59 10.09 13.09
N PHE A 242 13.61 11.32 12.53
CA PHE A 242 14.83 12.12 12.45
C PHE A 242 15.29 12.56 13.85
N THR A 243 14.34 12.90 14.72
CA THR A 243 14.61 13.21 16.14
C THR A 243 15.19 11.99 16.87
N GLN A 244 14.71 10.77 16.60
CA GLN A 244 15.30 9.54 17.14
C GLN A 244 16.72 9.32 16.62
N PHE A 245 16.98 9.59 15.34
CA PHE A 245 18.32 9.58 14.75
C PHE A 245 19.27 10.55 15.47
N VAL A 246 18.84 11.80 15.72
CA VAL A 246 19.65 12.79 16.45
C VAL A 246 19.98 12.29 17.86
N LYS A 247 18.97 11.82 18.62
CA LYS A 247 19.17 11.27 19.97
C LYS A 247 20.12 10.07 19.99
N TRP A 248 20.01 9.19 18.99
CA TRP A 248 20.92 8.06 18.85
C TRP A 248 22.35 8.55 18.62
N CYS A 249 22.56 9.54 17.75
CA CYS A 249 23.89 10.07 17.48
C CYS A 249 24.51 10.77 18.71
N ASP A 250 23.69 11.44 19.53
CA ASP A 250 24.12 12.08 20.78
C ASP A 250 24.67 11.08 21.80
N THR A 251 24.15 9.86 21.81
CA THR A 251 24.48 8.84 22.82
C THR A 251 25.41 7.74 22.32
N ASN A 252 25.51 7.56 21.01
CA ASN A 252 26.29 6.50 20.41
C ASN A 252 27.61 7.02 19.82
N GLU A 253 28.73 6.67 20.45
CA GLU A 253 30.08 7.05 20.02
C GLU A 253 30.46 6.54 18.62
N THR A 254 29.73 5.55 18.08
CA THR A 254 29.95 5.07 16.70
C THR A 254 29.32 5.96 15.64
N CYS A 255 28.47 6.91 16.00
CA CYS A 255 27.94 7.89 15.07
C CYS A 255 29.07 8.83 14.60
N VAL A 256 29.24 8.98 13.29
CA VAL A 256 30.29 9.88 12.74
C VAL A 256 30.03 11.36 13.02
N LEU A 257 28.79 11.71 13.39
CA LEU A 257 28.39 13.05 13.84
C LEU A 257 28.38 13.18 15.37
N HIS A 258 28.82 12.16 16.12
CA HIS A 258 28.84 12.20 17.57
C HIS A 258 29.64 13.41 18.10
N GLY A 259 29.08 14.12 19.06
CA GLY A 259 29.67 15.34 19.62
C GLY A 259 29.57 16.59 18.74
N GLN A 260 28.85 16.52 17.61
CA GLN A 260 28.53 17.67 16.75
C GLN A 260 27.07 18.11 16.92
N ASP A 261 26.74 19.32 16.46
CA ASP A 261 25.34 19.73 16.29
C ASP A 261 24.79 19.09 15.01
N VAL A 262 24.18 17.91 15.15
CA VAL A 262 23.64 17.13 14.02
C VAL A 262 22.64 17.95 13.19
N VAL A 263 21.81 18.78 13.83
CA VAL A 263 20.83 19.62 13.14
C VAL A 263 21.52 20.70 12.31
N ALA A 264 22.58 21.33 12.84
CA ALA A 264 23.36 22.31 12.08
C ALA A 264 24.08 21.66 10.88
N VAL A 265 24.66 20.47 11.05
CA VAL A 265 25.31 19.73 9.95
C VAL A 265 24.28 19.31 8.89
N TRP A 266 23.08 18.90 9.32
CA TRP A 266 21.96 18.63 8.43
C TRP A 266 21.58 19.85 7.59
N GLN A 267 21.44 21.04 8.20
CA GLN A 267 21.15 22.27 7.46
C GLN A 267 22.27 22.63 6.47
N GLN A 268 23.53 22.40 6.85
CA GLN A 268 24.66 22.56 5.93
C GLN A 268 24.59 21.58 4.75
N ALA A 269 24.24 20.31 5.01
CA ALA A 269 24.08 19.30 3.98
C ALA A 269 22.96 19.65 2.98
N LEU A 270 21.81 20.13 3.48
CA LEU A 270 20.72 20.62 2.64
C LEU A 270 21.14 21.81 1.76
N GLN A 271 21.88 22.77 2.31
CA GLN A 271 22.41 23.90 1.53
C GLN A 271 23.41 23.45 0.45
N ALA A 272 24.21 22.42 0.74
CA ALA A 272 25.18 21.85 -0.20
C ALA A 272 24.54 20.95 -1.27
N ALA A 273 23.31 20.47 -1.08
CA ALA A 273 22.64 19.52 -1.97
C ALA A 273 22.31 20.10 -3.36
N GLY A 274 22.12 21.43 -3.45
CA GLY A 274 21.76 22.08 -4.70
C GLY A 274 20.42 21.58 -5.24
N GLN A 275 20.44 20.87 -6.37
CA GLN A 275 19.25 20.31 -7.04
C GLN A 275 18.95 18.85 -6.63
N LEU A 276 19.80 18.22 -5.81
CA LEU A 276 19.58 16.87 -5.34
C LEU A 276 18.44 16.85 -4.31
N ASP A 277 17.49 15.92 -4.46
CA ASP A 277 16.52 15.61 -3.40
C ASP A 277 17.19 14.84 -2.26
N PHE A 278 18.05 15.53 -1.53
CA PHE A 278 18.78 14.96 -0.42
C PHE A 278 17.85 14.58 0.74
N ARG A 279 16.73 15.28 0.87
CA ARG A 279 15.73 15.01 1.89
C ARG A 279 15.02 13.68 1.66
N GLY A 280 14.51 13.43 0.45
CA GLY A 280 13.91 12.14 0.09
C GLY A 280 14.90 10.98 0.22
N ILE A 281 16.16 11.21 -0.16
CA ILE A 281 17.23 10.22 0.00
C ILE A 281 17.48 9.82 1.47
N VAL A 282 17.59 10.80 2.37
CA VAL A 282 17.77 10.53 3.81
C VAL A 282 16.52 9.87 4.39
N PHE A 283 15.33 10.37 4.02
CA PHE A 283 14.05 9.80 4.44
C PHE A 283 13.91 8.32 4.06
N ASN A 284 14.25 7.95 2.82
CA ASN A 284 14.21 6.55 2.39
C ASN A 284 15.18 5.66 3.19
N THR A 285 16.32 6.20 3.60
CA THR A 285 17.27 5.45 4.44
C THR A 285 16.71 5.18 5.84
N LEU A 286 15.87 6.10 6.35
CA LEU A 286 15.19 6.02 7.65
C LEU A 286 14.04 5.00 7.69
N TYR A 287 13.65 4.38 6.56
CA TYR A 287 12.73 3.23 6.53
C TYR A 287 13.28 2.04 7.32
N GLY A 288 14.60 1.87 7.34
CA GLY A 288 15.27 0.96 8.26
C GLY A 288 15.94 1.71 9.41
N PRO A 289 16.36 1.01 10.49
CA PRO A 289 17.13 1.56 11.61
C PRO A 289 18.59 1.83 11.19
N ASN A 290 18.81 2.46 10.04
CA ASN A 290 20.10 2.65 9.39
C ASN A 290 20.79 3.94 9.81
N PHE A 291 20.70 4.30 11.10
CA PHE A 291 21.16 5.61 11.60
C PHE A 291 22.64 5.89 11.36
N ALA A 292 23.51 4.87 11.39
CA ALA A 292 24.92 5.04 11.04
C ALA A 292 25.12 5.44 9.56
N ALA A 293 24.33 4.88 8.64
CA ALA A 293 24.36 5.25 7.23
C ALA A 293 23.83 6.67 7.02
N VAL A 294 22.74 7.04 7.70
CA VAL A 294 22.20 8.42 7.69
C VAL A 294 23.24 9.43 8.17
N ALA A 295 23.93 9.15 9.29
CA ALA A 295 24.99 10.00 9.79
C ALA A 295 26.12 10.19 8.75
N GLN A 296 26.54 9.09 8.12
CA GLN A 296 27.58 9.14 7.08
C GLN A 296 27.14 9.97 5.86
N MET A 297 25.91 9.78 5.39
CA MET A 297 25.35 10.53 4.26
C MET A 297 25.30 12.03 4.55
N ILE A 298 24.85 12.42 5.75
CA ILE A 298 24.79 13.83 6.17
C ILE A 298 26.20 14.42 6.27
N ALA A 299 27.15 13.70 6.88
CA ALA A 299 28.54 14.13 7.00
C ALA A 299 29.20 14.34 5.63
N ASP A 300 29.06 13.38 4.72
CA ASP A 300 29.65 13.42 3.39
C ASP A 300 29.06 14.58 2.56
N GLN A 301 27.74 14.74 2.58
CA GLN A 301 27.05 15.79 1.85
C GLN A 301 27.41 17.19 2.39
N ALA A 302 27.49 17.35 3.72
CA ALA A 302 27.94 18.61 4.33
C ALA A 302 29.40 18.96 3.97
N ALA A 303 30.24 17.94 3.73
CA ALA A 303 31.63 18.11 3.29
C ALA A 303 31.79 18.30 1.76
N GLY A 304 30.69 18.33 1.00
CA GLY A 304 30.70 18.46 -0.47
C GLY A 304 31.03 17.16 -1.21
N GLY A 305 30.93 16.01 -0.55
CA GLY A 305 31.09 14.69 -1.14
C GLY A 305 29.80 14.21 -1.82
N HIS A 306 29.86 13.95 -3.12
CA HIS A 306 28.73 13.36 -3.87
C HIS A 306 28.88 11.84 -3.95
N ARG A 307 28.16 11.09 -3.12
CA ARG A 307 27.84 9.68 -3.38
C ARG A 307 26.50 9.31 -2.74
N VAL A 308 25.40 9.55 -3.45
CA VAL A 308 24.19 8.78 -3.20
C VAL A 308 23.55 8.39 -4.52
N THR A 309 23.25 7.09 -4.65
CA THR A 309 22.47 6.52 -5.75
C THR A 309 21.06 6.29 -5.21
N PRO A 310 20.01 6.70 -5.93
CA PRO A 310 18.64 6.36 -5.56
C PRO A 310 18.45 4.85 -5.46
N GLN A 311 17.74 4.39 -4.43
CA GLN A 311 17.19 3.03 -4.36
C GLN A 311 15.74 3.04 -4.87
N PHE A 312 15.37 1.90 -5.44
CA PHE A 312 14.29 1.62 -6.38
C PHE A 312 12.87 2.04 -5.94
N GLU A 313 12.06 2.46 -6.92
CA GLU A 313 10.62 2.14 -6.98
C GLU A 313 10.22 1.94 -8.45
N TYR A 314 9.65 0.77 -8.78
CA TYR A 314 9.50 0.31 -10.17
C TYR A 314 8.58 1.20 -11.03
N ASN A 315 7.56 1.81 -10.42
CA ASN A 315 6.69 2.78 -11.08
C ASN A 315 5.91 3.70 -10.12
N TYR A 316 6.35 3.91 -8.88
CA TYR A 316 5.60 4.68 -7.87
C TYR A 316 5.13 6.08 -8.33
N PRO A 317 5.99 6.92 -8.96
CA PRO A 317 5.54 8.22 -9.46
C PRO A 317 4.37 8.13 -10.43
N SER A 318 4.27 7.02 -11.18
CA SER A 318 3.19 6.77 -12.14
C SER A 318 1.93 6.23 -11.47
N ILE A 319 2.05 5.16 -10.68
CA ILE A 319 0.89 4.46 -10.10
C ILE A 319 0.16 5.30 -9.05
N ARG A 320 0.87 6.17 -8.30
CA ARG A 320 0.24 7.06 -7.30
C ARG A 320 -0.85 7.96 -7.89
N LEU A 321 -0.73 8.32 -9.18
CA LEU A 321 -1.72 9.14 -9.88
C LEU A 321 -3.05 8.41 -10.11
N ALA A 322 -2.98 7.08 -10.29
CA ALA A 322 -4.12 6.21 -10.55
C ALA A 322 -4.71 5.58 -9.28
N THR A 323 -3.86 5.41 -8.25
CA THR A 323 -4.19 4.71 -7.00
C THR A 323 -4.32 5.71 -5.85
N VAL A 324 -3.22 6.22 -5.28
CA VAL A 324 -3.24 7.15 -4.12
C VAL A 324 -4.18 8.34 -4.34
N CYS A 325 -4.12 9.00 -5.50
CA CYS A 325 -5.00 10.11 -5.79
C CYS A 325 -6.48 9.73 -5.91
N GLN A 326 -6.80 8.46 -6.15
CA GLN A 326 -8.17 7.92 -6.20
C GLN A 326 -8.62 7.25 -4.90
N ASP A 327 -7.69 6.92 -4.00
CA ASP A 327 -7.96 6.31 -2.70
C ASP A 327 -8.04 7.36 -1.58
N PHE A 328 -7.39 8.52 -1.74
CA PHE A 328 -7.47 9.62 -0.77
C PHE A 328 -8.04 10.90 -1.40
N SER A 329 -8.68 11.73 -0.57
CA SER A 329 -9.22 13.02 -0.99
C SER A 329 -8.16 14.13 -0.98
N LEU A 330 -7.10 13.95 -1.77
CA LEU A 330 -5.95 14.86 -1.86
C LEU A 330 -6.22 16.00 -2.85
N ARG A 331 -7.32 16.74 -2.65
CA ARG A 331 -7.77 17.81 -3.56
C ARG A 331 -7.53 19.19 -2.96
N ILE A 332 -6.31 19.68 -3.13
CA ILE A 332 -5.95 21.07 -2.78
C ILE A 332 -6.53 22.01 -3.84
N LYS A 333 -7.39 22.93 -3.42
CA LYS A 333 -8.26 23.72 -4.30
C LYS A 333 -7.55 24.92 -4.92
N ASP A 334 -6.77 25.61 -4.11
CA ASP A 334 -6.13 26.87 -4.46
C ASP A 334 -4.86 27.09 -3.64
N PHE A 335 -4.08 28.09 -4.05
CA PHE A 335 -2.84 28.46 -3.38
C PHE A 335 -3.06 28.83 -1.91
N ALA A 336 -4.18 29.46 -1.54
CA ALA A 336 -4.41 29.83 -0.15
C ALA A 336 -4.61 28.60 0.75
N GLN A 337 -5.28 27.56 0.26
CA GLN A 337 -5.37 26.27 0.94
C GLN A 337 -4.00 25.59 1.00
N TYR A 338 -3.26 25.54 -0.12
CA TYR A 338 -1.92 25.00 -0.16
C TYR A 338 -1.00 25.64 0.88
N SER A 339 -0.91 26.98 0.90
CA SER A 339 -0.03 27.70 1.83
C SER A 339 -0.38 27.44 3.29
N ARG A 340 -1.66 27.27 3.64
CA ARG A 340 -2.05 26.88 5.00
C ARG A 340 -1.58 25.46 5.34
N LEU A 341 -1.84 24.50 4.45
CA LEU A 341 -1.41 23.12 4.67
C LEU A 341 0.12 23.01 4.76
N ARG A 342 0.85 23.72 3.89
CA ARG A 342 2.31 23.77 3.92
C ARG A 342 2.85 24.41 5.20
N ALA A 343 2.20 25.47 5.70
CA ALA A 343 2.57 26.07 6.98
C ALA A 343 2.35 25.11 8.16
N GLU A 344 1.25 24.36 8.18
CA GLU A 344 1.02 23.32 9.19
C GLU A 344 2.03 22.18 9.06
N GLU A 345 2.32 21.72 7.84
CA GLU A 345 3.33 20.70 7.59
C GLU A 345 4.71 21.11 8.16
N LEU A 346 5.16 22.33 7.86
CA LEU A 346 6.44 22.88 8.35
C LEU A 346 6.45 23.11 9.87
N ARG A 347 5.27 23.32 10.48
CA ARG A 347 5.14 23.42 11.95
C ARG A 347 5.30 22.06 12.62
N HIS A 348 4.81 21.01 11.98
CA HIS A 348 4.90 19.63 12.47
C HIS A 348 6.30 19.02 12.22
N ALA A 349 6.94 19.38 11.12
CA ALA A 349 8.28 18.90 10.76
C ALA A 349 9.27 20.02 10.40
N PRO A 350 9.71 20.83 11.38
CA PRO A 350 10.62 21.94 11.12
C PRO A 350 12.04 21.51 10.74
N ILE A 351 12.57 20.39 11.24
CA ILE A 351 13.92 19.92 10.92
C ILE A 351 13.93 19.24 9.55
N MET A 352 12.96 18.35 9.32
CA MET A 352 12.79 17.66 8.04
C MET A 352 12.14 18.53 6.97
N GLN A 353 11.65 19.73 7.29
CA GLN A 353 10.98 20.65 6.38
C GLN A 353 9.74 20.01 5.70
N GLY A 354 8.99 19.21 6.45
CA GLY A 354 7.86 18.41 5.98
C GLY A 354 8.21 16.95 5.69
N SER A 355 7.22 16.20 5.21
CA SER A 355 7.36 14.79 4.84
C SER A 355 7.65 14.66 3.35
N PRO A 356 8.77 14.06 2.90
CA PRO A 356 9.00 13.85 1.47
C PRO A 356 7.86 13.11 0.79
N ILE A 357 7.41 11.98 1.35
CA ILE A 357 6.33 11.17 0.76
C ILE A 357 4.96 11.85 0.90
N GLY A 358 4.63 12.38 2.09
CA GLY A 358 3.31 12.97 2.33
C GLY A 358 3.07 14.25 1.53
N HIS A 359 4.11 15.08 1.38
CA HIS A 359 4.06 16.29 0.57
C HIS A 359 3.88 15.95 -0.91
N ASP A 360 4.74 15.07 -1.43
CA ASP A 360 4.75 14.64 -2.82
C ASP A 360 3.43 13.97 -3.24
N GLU A 361 2.87 13.07 -2.41
CA GLU A 361 1.54 12.49 -2.66
C GLU A 361 0.46 13.57 -2.75
N ALA A 362 0.46 14.54 -1.83
CA ALA A 362 -0.55 15.59 -1.79
C ALA A 362 -0.44 16.58 -2.97
N THR A 363 0.79 16.95 -3.35
CA THR A 363 1.03 17.92 -4.42
C THR A 363 0.86 17.30 -5.80
N ALA A 364 1.25 16.04 -6.00
CA ALA A 364 1.02 15.31 -7.25
C ALA A 364 -0.48 15.19 -7.62
N CYS A 365 -1.37 15.19 -6.63
CA CYS A 365 -2.82 15.12 -6.85
C CYS A 365 -3.48 16.49 -7.13
N ILE A 366 -2.74 17.60 -7.11
CA ILE A 366 -3.26 18.94 -7.42
C ILE A 366 -3.83 18.98 -8.84
N GLY A 367 -5.05 19.51 -8.99
CA GLY A 367 -5.69 19.69 -10.28
C GLY A 367 -6.53 18.51 -10.77
N ILE A 368 -6.54 17.37 -10.06
CA ILE A 368 -7.45 16.26 -10.36
C ILE A 368 -8.90 16.68 -10.06
N PRO A 369 -9.83 16.56 -11.05
CA PRO A 369 -11.22 16.96 -10.86
C PRO A 369 -12.03 15.90 -10.09
N GLY A 370 -13.12 16.35 -9.47
CA GLY A 370 -14.13 15.48 -8.86
C GLY A 370 -13.68 14.78 -7.57
N PRO A 371 -14.59 14.01 -6.94
CA PRO A 371 -14.24 13.17 -5.81
C PRO A 371 -13.33 12.01 -6.24
N PRO A 372 -12.46 11.50 -5.34
CA PRO A 372 -11.72 10.25 -5.57
C PRO A 372 -12.68 9.09 -5.84
N ALA A 373 -12.26 8.12 -6.67
CA ALA A 373 -13.07 6.94 -7.00
C ALA A 373 -13.33 6.02 -5.80
N ASN A 374 -12.44 6.04 -4.80
CA ASN A 374 -12.52 5.31 -3.54
C ASN A 374 -12.34 6.29 -2.37
N PRO A 375 -13.39 7.04 -1.99
CA PRO A 375 -13.25 8.12 -1.01
C PRO A 375 -12.94 7.62 0.42
N PRO A 376 -12.15 8.39 1.20
CA PRO A 376 -11.95 8.17 2.63
C PRO A 376 -13.24 7.99 3.41
N HIS A 377 -13.28 7.00 4.29
CA HIS A 377 -14.39 6.76 5.22
C HIS A 377 -13.91 6.06 6.49
N ARG A 378 -14.78 6.03 7.51
CA ARG A 378 -14.49 5.25 8.73
C ARG A 378 -14.59 3.76 8.42
N LEU A 379 -13.63 3.01 8.95
CA LEU A 379 -13.50 1.58 8.77
C LEU A 379 -14.65 0.80 9.42
N ASP A 380 -15.30 -0.09 8.66
CA ASP A 380 -16.35 -1.00 9.15
C ASP A 380 -15.93 -2.48 9.06
N LEU A 381 -15.48 -3.03 10.19
CA LEU A 381 -15.03 -4.42 10.30
C LEU A 381 -16.08 -5.37 10.87
N SER A 382 -17.37 -5.02 10.81
CA SER A 382 -18.45 -5.77 11.47
C SER A 382 -18.50 -7.27 11.14
N HIS A 383 -18.03 -7.66 9.95
CA HIS A 383 -17.98 -9.05 9.47
C HIS A 383 -16.59 -9.69 9.54
N ALA A 384 -15.55 -8.93 9.89
CA ALA A 384 -14.18 -9.44 9.91
C ALA A 384 -13.86 -10.16 11.23
N PRO A 385 -12.96 -11.17 11.23
CA PRO A 385 -12.40 -11.71 12.47
C PRO A 385 -11.56 -10.65 13.19
N THR A 386 -11.02 -10.99 14.37
CA THR A 386 -9.99 -10.15 14.99
C THR A 386 -8.78 -10.05 14.06
N ILE A 387 -8.37 -8.82 13.75
CA ILE A 387 -7.23 -8.43 12.91
C ILE A 387 -6.08 -8.01 13.82
N LEU A 388 -4.85 -8.46 13.50
CA LEU A 388 -3.65 -8.03 14.20
C LEU A 388 -3.07 -6.80 13.49
N LEU A 389 -3.06 -5.66 14.18
CA LEU A 389 -2.37 -4.46 13.76
C LEU A 389 -0.97 -4.47 14.38
N MET A 390 0.04 -4.18 13.56
CA MET A 390 1.43 -4.04 13.97
C MET A 390 1.94 -2.69 13.50
N ASN A 391 2.64 -1.96 14.36
CA ASN A 391 3.22 -0.68 13.96
C ASN A 391 4.42 -0.36 14.83
N SER A 392 5.43 0.24 14.22
CA SER A 392 6.53 0.85 14.95
C SER A 392 6.06 2.12 15.64
N ARG A 393 6.58 2.40 16.83
CA ARG A 393 6.34 3.65 17.57
C ARG A 393 6.87 4.84 16.76
N HIS A 394 8.04 4.66 16.15
CA HIS A 394 8.78 5.65 15.38
C HIS A 394 8.88 5.21 13.91
N ASP A 395 7.74 4.85 13.32
CA ASP A 395 7.62 4.56 11.89
C ASP A 395 7.78 5.87 11.09
N PRO A 396 8.69 5.95 10.12
CA PRO A 396 8.93 7.17 9.33
C PRO A 396 7.80 7.51 8.37
N ALA A 397 7.05 6.50 7.91
CA ALA A 397 6.13 6.62 6.80
C ALA A 397 4.67 6.51 7.26
N THR A 398 4.31 5.49 8.04
CA THR A 398 2.92 5.24 8.46
C THR A 398 2.76 5.51 9.94
N SER A 399 2.03 6.59 10.26
CA SER A 399 1.94 7.11 11.62
C SER A 399 1.44 6.07 12.61
N TYR A 400 2.12 5.96 13.75
CA TYR A 400 1.61 5.19 14.88
C TYR A 400 0.21 5.68 15.32
N ALA A 401 -0.09 6.97 15.12
CA ALA A 401 -1.42 7.52 15.36
C ALA A 401 -2.49 6.89 14.45
N TRP A 402 -2.15 6.51 13.21
CA TRP A 402 -3.06 5.83 12.28
C TRP A 402 -3.43 4.43 12.78
N ALA A 403 -2.44 3.64 13.23
CA ALA A 403 -2.73 2.34 13.84
C ALA A 403 -3.63 2.46 15.08
N LEU A 404 -3.41 3.48 15.92
CA LEU A 404 -4.29 3.79 17.06
C LEU A 404 -5.69 4.20 16.62
N ASP A 405 -5.81 5.02 15.58
CA ASP A 405 -7.09 5.50 15.06
C ASP A 405 -7.89 4.36 14.44
N ILE A 406 -7.26 3.47 13.67
CA ILE A 406 -7.88 2.23 13.16
C ILE A 406 -8.38 1.36 14.33
N HIS A 407 -7.55 1.14 15.34
CA HIS A 407 -7.95 0.36 16.52
C HIS A 407 -9.16 0.98 17.24
N ARG A 408 -9.21 2.31 17.35
CA ARG A 408 -10.36 3.03 17.93
C ARG A 408 -11.62 2.95 17.08
N GLN A 409 -11.49 2.83 15.76
CA GLN A 409 -12.61 2.68 14.85
C GLN A 409 -13.28 1.29 14.99
N ALA A 410 -12.49 0.25 15.24
CA ALA A 410 -12.98 -1.12 15.34
C ALA A 410 -12.35 -1.91 16.51
N PRO A 411 -12.55 -1.50 17.79
CA PRO A 411 -11.86 -2.09 18.94
C PRO A 411 -12.28 -3.54 19.24
N GLY A 412 -13.45 -3.97 18.75
CA GLY A 412 -13.91 -5.36 18.87
C GLY A 412 -13.31 -6.31 17.83
N ASN A 413 -12.73 -5.78 16.75
CA ASN A 413 -12.23 -6.54 15.61
C ASN A 413 -10.74 -6.35 15.40
N THR A 414 -10.05 -5.62 16.28
CA THR A 414 -8.61 -5.36 16.14
C THR A 414 -7.89 -5.55 17.45
N VAL A 415 -6.66 -6.03 17.38
CA VAL A 415 -5.68 -5.93 18.46
C VAL A 415 -4.45 -5.20 17.93
N LEU A 416 -3.80 -4.40 18.76
CA LEU A 416 -2.59 -3.67 18.39
C LEU A 416 -1.38 -4.21 19.15
N LEU A 417 -0.34 -4.56 18.39
CA LEU A 417 1.01 -4.78 18.87
C LEU A 417 1.88 -3.57 18.46
N THR A 418 2.52 -2.95 19.45
CA THR A 418 3.48 -1.88 19.19
C THR A 418 4.91 -2.40 19.23
N TYR A 419 5.71 -2.12 18.21
CA TYR A 419 7.16 -2.20 18.33
C TYR A 419 7.68 -0.86 18.84
N GLU A 420 8.39 -0.84 19.97
CA GLU A 420 8.79 0.42 20.64
C GLU A 420 9.91 1.18 19.90
N GLY A 421 10.57 0.57 18.92
CA GLY A 421 11.72 1.16 18.21
C GLY A 421 11.35 1.96 16.96
N THR A 422 12.33 2.04 16.05
CA THR A 422 12.27 2.78 14.78
C THR A 422 12.18 1.85 13.56
N GLY A 423 11.65 2.39 12.46
CA GLY A 423 11.59 1.72 11.15
C GLY A 423 10.17 1.38 10.71
N HIS A 424 10.05 1.05 9.42
CA HIS A 424 8.81 0.72 8.71
C HIS A 424 8.78 -0.78 8.39
N ASP A 425 7.65 -1.48 8.50
CA ASP A 425 7.55 -2.95 8.64
C ASP A 425 8.22 -3.46 9.94
N VAL A 426 7.46 -4.10 10.81
CA VAL A 426 7.94 -4.56 12.13
C VAL A 426 8.10 -6.07 12.28
N TYR A 427 7.59 -6.90 11.37
CA TYR A 427 7.67 -8.36 11.47
C TYR A 427 9.11 -8.86 11.65
N THR A 428 10.04 -8.32 10.86
CA THR A 428 11.44 -8.75 10.87
C THR A 428 12.29 -8.06 11.94
N ARG A 429 11.76 -7.04 12.64
CA ARG A 429 12.55 -6.15 13.52
C ARG A 429 13.06 -6.81 14.78
N SER A 430 12.29 -7.69 15.39
CA SER A 430 12.68 -8.35 16.63
C SER A 430 12.18 -9.79 16.67
N SER A 431 12.77 -10.61 17.52
CA SER A 431 12.22 -11.94 17.80
C SER A 431 10.83 -11.88 18.44
N CYS A 432 10.52 -10.81 19.16
CA CYS A 432 9.22 -10.59 19.80
C CYS A 432 8.13 -10.33 18.75
N THR A 433 8.34 -9.38 17.83
CA THR A 433 7.35 -9.04 16.79
C THR A 433 7.07 -10.23 15.90
N ARG A 434 8.12 -10.94 15.47
CA ARG A 434 8.02 -12.18 14.71
C ARG A 434 7.22 -13.27 15.44
N ALA A 435 7.51 -13.48 16.72
CA ALA A 435 6.84 -14.52 17.50
C ALA A 435 5.34 -14.23 17.69
N VAL A 436 4.95 -12.97 17.89
CA VAL A 436 3.54 -12.58 18.02
C VAL A 436 2.80 -12.80 16.70
N GLU A 437 3.35 -12.33 15.59
CA GLU A 437 2.72 -12.51 14.28
C GLU A 437 2.61 -13.99 13.90
N ASP A 438 3.70 -14.76 14.05
CA ASP A 438 3.71 -16.20 13.78
C ASP A 438 2.65 -16.92 14.61
N ALA A 439 2.57 -16.63 15.92
CA ALA A 439 1.57 -17.23 16.80
C ALA A 439 0.15 -16.93 16.32
N TYR A 440 -0.11 -15.69 15.89
CA TYR A 440 -1.41 -15.29 15.37
C TYR A 440 -1.72 -15.97 14.03
N LEU A 441 -0.81 -15.99 13.06
CA LEU A 441 -1.04 -16.65 11.76
C LEU A 441 -1.26 -18.17 11.93
N LEU A 442 -0.47 -18.83 12.78
CA LEU A 442 -0.47 -20.28 12.95
C LEU A 442 -1.62 -20.78 13.84
N THR A 443 -2.01 -20.01 14.86
CA THR A 443 -2.94 -20.45 15.91
C THR A 443 -4.17 -19.57 16.12
N LEU A 444 -4.24 -18.41 15.44
CA LEU A 444 -5.29 -17.38 15.61
C LEU A 444 -5.30 -16.72 17.00
N LYS A 445 -4.25 -16.92 17.80
CA LYS A 445 -4.08 -16.25 19.09
C LYS A 445 -3.48 -14.86 18.84
N ALA A 446 -4.33 -13.85 18.89
CA ALA A 446 -3.92 -12.46 18.76
C ALA A 446 -3.53 -11.89 20.13
N GLU A 447 -2.35 -11.31 20.25
CA GLU A 447 -1.87 -10.69 21.49
C GLU A 447 -1.72 -9.17 21.29
N THR A 448 -2.17 -8.41 22.28
CA THR A 448 -1.89 -6.97 22.37
C THR A 448 -0.72 -6.73 23.31
N GLY A 449 -0.04 -5.61 23.13
CA GLY A 449 1.05 -5.20 24.01
C GLY A 449 2.12 -4.48 23.21
N SER A 450 3.35 -4.56 23.72
CA SER A 450 4.50 -4.04 23.00
C SER A 450 5.71 -4.96 23.03
N CYS A 451 6.50 -4.85 21.97
CA CYS A 451 7.80 -5.47 21.81
C CYS A 451 8.88 -4.40 21.94
N PRO A 452 9.95 -4.66 22.72
CA PRO A 452 11.01 -3.68 22.93
C PRO A 452 11.79 -3.42 21.64
N GLU A 453 12.38 -2.23 21.54
CA GLU A 453 13.46 -1.95 20.59
C GLU A 453 14.66 -2.87 20.86
N VAL A 454 15.36 -3.28 19.80
CA VAL A 454 16.50 -4.22 19.85
C VAL A 454 17.81 -3.63 19.35
#